data_AF-A0A938X6P8-F1
#
_entry.id   AF-A0A938X6P8-F1
#
_cell.length_a   1.000
_cell.length_b   1.000
_cell.length_c   1.000
_cell.angle_alpha   90.00
_cell.angle_beta   90.00
_cell.angle_gamma   90.00
#
_symmetry.space_group_name_H-M   'P 1'
#
loop_
_entity.id
_entity.type
_entity.pdbx_description
1 polymer ?
#
loop_
_entity_poly.entity_id
_entity_poly.type
_entity_poly.pdbx_seq_one_letter_code
_entity_poly.pdbx_strand_id
1 'polypeptide(L)'
;MRYLWIDEFLLNKRSVMKDLQPSWNWIRYQIGGKMFAAICLDSENNPYYITLKVDPAESEFLRSQYTDIIPGYYSDKRNWISVNPDGCVPDALLKELLDKAYRLVLSGFSKKRQREILNISCCGAECTSCALYETACEGCNACQGKVFHMEAGKSCPIYVCAIIKHRYRSCGDCESFPCDLVYATRDPALSDAEFAASVDERVRRLREV
;
A
#
# COMPACT_ATOMS: atom_id res chain seq x y z
N MET A 1 13.34 5.19 -22.86
CA MET A 1 12.96 4.40 -21.67
C MET A 1 12.32 3.08 -22.06
N ARG A 2 12.96 1.98 -21.66
CA ARG A 2 12.52 0.58 -21.85
C ARG A 2 11.30 0.19 -21.01
N TYR A 3 11.21 0.69 -19.78
CA TYR A 3 10.22 0.22 -18.79
C TYR A 3 8.85 0.91 -18.93
N LEU A 4 8.19 0.76 -20.08
CA LEU A 4 6.92 1.43 -20.40
C LEU A 4 5.76 1.02 -19.47
N TRP A 5 5.90 -0.09 -18.74
CA TRP A 5 4.90 -0.62 -17.80
C TRP A 5 4.88 0.06 -16.43
N ILE A 6 5.86 0.91 -16.10
CA ILE A 6 6.00 1.48 -14.74
C ILE A 6 4.75 2.24 -14.31
N ASP A 7 4.20 3.06 -15.20
CA ASP A 7 3.05 3.90 -14.90
C ASP A 7 1.83 3.05 -14.52
N GLU A 8 1.47 2.08 -15.36
CA GLU A 8 0.37 1.16 -15.10
C GLU A 8 0.62 0.32 -13.84
N PHE A 9 1.83 -0.23 -13.69
CA PHE A 9 2.19 -1.09 -12.56
C PHE A 9 2.08 -0.35 -11.21
N LEU A 10 2.53 0.90 -11.15
CA LEU A 10 2.49 1.70 -9.93
C LEU A 10 1.10 2.27 -9.65
N LEU A 11 0.37 2.71 -10.67
CA LEU A 11 -0.98 3.26 -10.50
C LEU A 11 -2.03 2.19 -10.18
N ASN A 12 -1.77 0.93 -10.53
CA ASN A 12 -2.58 -0.20 -10.06
C ASN A 12 -2.38 -0.52 -8.56
N LYS A 13 -1.39 0.08 -7.90
CA LYS A 13 -1.22 -0.08 -6.45
C LYS A 13 -2.18 0.82 -5.69
N ARG A 14 -2.75 0.28 -4.62
CA ARG A 14 -3.71 0.99 -3.78
C ARG A 14 -3.12 2.29 -3.24
N SER A 15 -3.88 3.36 -3.40
CA SER A 15 -3.58 4.70 -2.87
C SER A 15 -2.29 5.34 -3.37
N VAL A 16 -1.78 4.90 -4.53
CA VAL A 16 -0.70 5.59 -5.22
C VAL A 16 -1.24 6.81 -5.95
N MET A 17 -0.54 7.94 -5.79
CA MET A 17 -0.77 9.17 -6.54
C MET A 17 0.43 9.47 -7.41
N LYS A 18 0.19 10.06 -8.58
CA LYS A 18 1.21 10.54 -9.50
C LYS A 18 1.08 12.04 -9.71
N ASP A 19 2.21 12.74 -9.63
CA ASP A 19 2.30 14.17 -9.95
C ASP A 19 3.63 14.53 -10.61
N LEU A 20 3.68 15.69 -11.24
CA LEU A 20 4.94 16.30 -11.70
C LEU A 20 5.38 17.32 -10.64
N GLN A 21 6.62 17.22 -10.17
CA GLN A 21 7.26 18.27 -9.37
C GLN A 21 8.05 19.19 -10.31
N PRO A 22 7.51 20.37 -10.70
CA PRO A 22 8.08 21.14 -11.81
C PRO A 22 9.46 21.69 -11.49
N SER A 23 9.72 22.03 -10.22
CA SER A 23 11.01 22.54 -9.75
C SER A 23 12.17 21.54 -9.91
N TRP A 24 11.89 20.24 -9.97
CA TRP A 24 12.90 19.18 -10.12
C TRP A 24 12.84 18.51 -11.49
N ASN A 25 11.76 18.76 -12.24
CA ASN A 25 11.35 18.04 -13.44
C ASN A 25 11.18 16.52 -13.23
N TRP A 26 10.55 16.12 -12.13
CA TRP A 26 10.37 14.70 -11.78
C TRP A 26 8.90 14.31 -11.75
N ILE A 27 8.56 13.21 -12.42
CA ILE A 27 7.27 12.53 -12.27
C ILE A 27 7.38 11.64 -11.03
N ARG A 28 6.63 11.93 -9.97
CA ARG A 28 6.74 11.21 -8.69
C ARG A 28 5.57 10.28 -8.49
N TYR A 29 5.85 9.14 -7.87
CA TYR A 29 4.85 8.22 -7.34
C TYR A 29 4.90 8.28 -5.82
N GLN A 30 3.73 8.51 -5.23
CA GLN A 30 3.61 8.82 -3.82
C GLN A 30 2.52 7.97 -3.17
N ILE A 31 2.71 7.62 -1.90
CA ILE A 31 1.66 7.04 -1.05
C ILE A 31 1.57 7.83 0.25
N GLY A 32 0.34 8.25 0.60
CA GLY A 32 0.11 9.07 1.79
C GLY A 32 0.87 10.40 1.80
N GLY A 33 1.16 10.96 0.62
CA GLY A 33 1.93 12.20 0.45
C GLY A 33 3.46 12.04 0.60
N LYS A 34 3.98 10.80 0.63
CA LYS A 34 5.42 10.54 0.60
C LYS A 34 5.81 9.83 -0.70
N MET A 35 6.83 10.37 -1.37
CA MET A 35 7.41 9.76 -2.57
C MET A 35 8.13 8.45 -2.23
N PHE A 36 7.92 7.43 -3.05
CA PHE A 36 8.65 6.15 -2.98
C PHE A 36 9.40 5.82 -4.27
N ALA A 37 8.96 6.38 -5.40
CA ALA A 37 9.63 6.28 -6.69
C ALA A 37 9.43 7.57 -7.52
N ALA A 38 10.28 7.81 -8.50
CA ALA A 38 10.16 8.90 -9.46
C ALA A 38 10.84 8.58 -10.79
N ILE A 39 10.30 9.10 -11.88
CA ILE A 39 11.00 9.23 -13.17
C ILE A 39 11.56 10.64 -13.21
N CYS A 40 12.89 10.74 -13.12
CA CYS A 40 13.64 11.99 -13.24
C CYS A 40 13.79 12.31 -14.73
N LEU A 41 13.41 13.52 -15.15
CA LEU A 41 13.52 13.95 -16.54
C LEU A 41 14.73 14.88 -16.74
N ASP A 42 15.30 14.87 -17.94
CA ASP A 42 16.31 15.83 -18.36
C ASP A 42 15.69 17.18 -18.81
N SER A 43 16.50 18.07 -19.38
CA SER A 43 16.03 19.38 -19.88
C SER A 43 15.11 19.30 -21.10
N GLU A 44 15.11 18.18 -21.81
CA GLU A 44 14.27 17.93 -22.98
C GLU A 44 13.03 17.11 -22.63
N ASN A 45 12.80 16.85 -21.34
CA ASN A 45 11.73 16.02 -20.79
C ASN A 45 11.84 14.53 -21.14
N ASN A 46 13.04 14.03 -21.48
CA ASN A 46 13.27 12.60 -21.64
C ASN A 46 13.55 11.96 -20.28
N PRO A 47 13.09 10.70 -20.04
CA PRO A 47 13.46 9.96 -18.84
C PRO A 47 14.98 9.80 -18.74
N TYR A 48 15.55 10.34 -17.66
CA TYR A 48 16.98 10.32 -17.38
C TYR A 48 17.34 9.24 -16.35
N TYR A 49 16.55 9.12 -15.28
CA TYR A 49 16.69 8.06 -14.28
C TYR A 49 15.34 7.63 -13.72
N ILE A 50 15.25 6.38 -13.29
CA ILE A 50 14.17 5.89 -12.42
C ILE A 50 14.72 5.78 -11.01
N THR A 51 14.32 6.68 -10.12
CA THR A 51 14.80 6.74 -8.74
C THR A 51 13.77 6.11 -7.81
N LEU A 52 14.20 5.22 -6.92
CA LEU A 52 13.32 4.51 -5.98
C LEU A 52 13.96 4.28 -4.63
N LYS A 53 13.11 4.20 -3.60
CA LYS A 53 13.53 3.95 -2.22
C LYS A 53 13.91 2.48 -2.05
N VAL A 54 14.94 2.22 -1.26
CA VAL A 54 15.42 0.87 -0.95
C VAL A 54 15.78 0.75 0.52
N ASP A 55 15.77 -0.48 1.05
CA ASP A 55 16.39 -0.77 2.34
C ASP A 55 17.90 -0.47 2.27
N PRO A 56 18.48 0.27 3.23
CA PRO A 56 19.91 0.54 3.28
C PRO A 56 20.80 -0.71 3.17
N ALA A 57 20.36 -1.86 3.70
CA ALA A 57 21.09 -3.11 3.63
C ALA A 57 21.15 -3.68 2.19
N GLU A 58 20.20 -3.36 1.32
CA GLU A 58 20.16 -3.82 -0.07
C GLU A 58 20.85 -2.84 -1.04
N SER A 59 20.99 -1.56 -0.67
CA SER A 59 21.50 -0.49 -1.55
C SER A 59 22.88 -0.78 -2.14
N GLU A 60 23.83 -1.22 -1.32
CA GLU A 60 25.20 -1.52 -1.78
C GLU A 60 25.25 -2.80 -2.61
N PHE A 61 24.53 -3.83 -2.17
CA PHE A 61 24.44 -5.10 -2.89
C PHE A 61 23.93 -4.90 -4.32
N LEU A 62 22.79 -4.22 -4.49
CA LEU A 62 22.20 -3.97 -5.81
C LEU A 62 23.16 -3.23 -6.76
N ARG A 63 23.88 -2.22 -6.25
CA ARG A 63 24.86 -1.45 -7.03
C ARG A 63 26.08 -2.28 -7.43
N SER A 64 26.46 -3.28 -6.62
CA SER A 64 27.56 -4.20 -6.97
C SER A 64 27.17 -5.23 -8.03
N GLN A 65 25.88 -5.61 -8.09
CA GLN A 65 25.40 -6.66 -8.97
C GLN A 65 24.95 -6.13 -10.35
N TYR A 66 24.50 -4.88 -10.41
CA TYR A 66 23.91 -4.30 -11.62
C TYR A 66 24.55 -2.96 -11.96
N THR A 67 25.27 -2.89 -13.08
CA THR A 67 25.93 -1.66 -13.55
C THR A 67 24.97 -0.52 -13.87
N ASP A 68 23.72 -0.86 -14.21
CA ASP A 68 22.64 0.10 -14.48
C ASP A 68 21.94 0.62 -13.22
N ILE A 69 22.35 0.14 -12.03
CA ILE A 69 21.87 0.64 -10.74
C ILE A 69 22.98 1.47 -10.08
N ILE A 70 22.72 2.77 -9.94
CA ILE A 70 23.65 3.73 -9.37
C ILE A 70 23.13 4.29 -8.03
N PRO A 71 23.96 4.98 -7.24
CA PRO A 71 23.48 5.70 -6.06
C PRO A 71 22.39 6.72 -6.44
N GLY A 72 21.40 6.90 -5.55
CA GLY A 72 20.25 7.77 -5.82
C GLY A 72 20.62 9.17 -6.33
N TYR A 73 20.10 9.52 -7.50
CA TYR A 73 20.26 10.81 -8.16
C TYR A 73 19.61 11.92 -7.32
N TYR A 74 20.37 12.97 -7.00
CA TYR A 74 19.98 14.07 -6.08
C TYR A 74 19.26 13.63 -4.78
N SER A 75 19.56 12.42 -4.29
CA SER A 75 18.85 11.78 -3.17
C SER A 75 19.84 11.21 -2.15
N ASP A 76 19.33 10.82 -0.97
CA ASP A 76 20.15 10.11 0.02
C ASP A 76 20.54 8.71 -0.48
N LYS A 77 21.81 8.56 -0.86
CA LYS A 77 22.40 7.36 -1.46
C LYS A 77 22.33 6.11 -0.57
N ARG A 78 22.07 6.27 0.74
CA ARG A 78 21.84 5.13 1.65
C ARG A 78 20.48 4.50 1.41
N ASN A 79 19.46 5.32 1.14
CA ASN A 79 18.06 4.92 1.11
C ASN A 79 17.44 4.97 -0.29
N TRP A 80 18.21 5.40 -1.29
CA TRP A 80 17.74 5.60 -2.65
C TRP A 80 18.78 5.10 -3.66
N ILE A 81 18.27 4.45 -4.70
CA ILE A 81 19.02 4.04 -5.89
C ILE A 81 18.36 4.64 -7.13
N SER A 82 19.12 4.75 -8.20
CA SER A 82 18.62 5.17 -9.51
C SER A 82 18.96 4.13 -10.56
N VAL A 83 18.00 3.83 -11.42
CA VAL A 83 18.09 2.84 -12.49
C VAL A 83 18.15 3.57 -13.83
N ASN A 84 19.08 3.16 -14.69
CA ASN A 84 19.15 3.63 -16.06
C ASN A 84 17.85 3.22 -16.82
N PRO A 85 17.08 4.18 -17.36
CA PRO A 85 15.79 3.91 -17.99
C PRO A 85 15.89 3.07 -19.27
N ASP A 86 17.08 2.98 -19.89
CA ASP A 86 17.36 2.17 -21.08
C ASP A 86 18.35 1.03 -20.80
N GLY A 87 18.62 0.75 -19.52
CA GLY A 87 19.53 -0.30 -19.08
C GLY A 87 18.97 -1.73 -19.16
N CYS A 88 19.72 -2.66 -18.54
CA CYS A 88 19.51 -4.09 -18.60
C CYS A 88 18.96 -4.72 -17.31
N VAL A 89 18.52 -3.92 -16.32
CA VAL A 89 17.89 -4.45 -15.10
C VAL A 89 16.66 -5.29 -15.49
N PRO A 90 16.54 -6.56 -15.04
CA PRO A 90 15.39 -7.39 -15.38
C PRO A 90 14.07 -6.78 -14.89
N ASP A 91 13.04 -6.82 -15.72
CA ASP A 91 11.71 -6.29 -15.40
C ASP A 91 11.15 -6.86 -14.09
N ALA A 92 11.35 -8.16 -13.85
CA ALA A 92 10.91 -8.82 -12.61
C ALA A 92 11.59 -8.21 -11.37
N LEU A 93 12.89 -7.94 -11.46
CA LEU A 93 13.65 -7.32 -10.36
C LEU A 93 13.18 -5.88 -10.14
N LEU A 94 13.04 -5.06 -11.19
CA LEU A 94 12.59 -3.68 -11.02
C LEU A 94 11.17 -3.60 -10.44
N LYS A 95 10.27 -4.51 -10.85
CA LYS A 95 8.94 -4.64 -10.23
C LYS A 95 9.04 -4.98 -8.75
N GLU A 96 9.88 -5.94 -8.37
CA GLU A 96 10.11 -6.31 -6.97
C GLU A 96 10.64 -5.13 -6.15
N LEU A 97 11.62 -4.38 -6.68
CA LEU A 97 12.19 -3.23 -6.00
C LEU A 97 11.16 -2.10 -5.83
N LEU A 98 10.33 -1.84 -6.85
CA LEU A 98 9.23 -0.87 -6.77
C LEU A 98 8.17 -1.28 -5.75
N ASP A 99 7.86 -2.58 -5.68
CA ASP A 99 7.02 -3.19 -4.65
C ASP A 99 7.57 -2.96 -3.25
N LYS A 100 8.86 -3.25 -3.06
CA LYS A 100 9.58 -3.01 -1.80
C LYS A 100 9.59 -1.53 -1.44
N ALA A 101 9.84 -0.63 -2.39
CA ALA A 101 9.82 0.82 -2.18
C ALA A 101 8.45 1.31 -1.67
N TYR A 102 7.37 0.84 -2.30
CA TYR A 102 5.99 1.10 -1.87
C TYR A 102 5.75 0.64 -0.43
N ARG A 103 6.06 -0.64 -0.13
CA ARG A 103 5.87 -1.22 1.21
C ARG A 103 6.73 -0.54 2.27
N LEU A 104 7.96 -0.16 1.94
CA LEU A 104 8.90 0.52 2.84
C LEU A 104 8.40 1.92 3.23
N VAL A 105 7.85 2.68 2.28
CA VAL A 105 7.27 4.00 2.60
C VAL A 105 5.98 3.84 3.40
N LEU A 106 5.11 2.88 3.04
CA LEU A 106 3.88 2.60 3.76
C LEU A 106 4.14 2.17 5.21
N SER A 107 5.08 1.25 5.43
CA SER A 107 5.43 0.73 6.76
C SER A 107 6.06 1.80 7.67
N GLY A 108 6.65 2.85 7.09
CA GLY A 108 7.16 4.02 7.81
C GLY A 108 6.10 4.95 8.42
N PHE A 109 4.81 4.71 8.17
CA PHE A 109 3.71 5.41 8.84
C PHE A 109 3.21 4.64 10.08
N SER A 110 2.52 5.32 11.01
CA SER A 110 1.85 4.63 12.11
C SER A 110 0.78 3.67 11.59
N LYS A 111 0.51 2.56 12.29
CA LYS A 111 -0.52 1.59 11.88
C LYS A 111 -1.90 2.22 11.64
N LYS A 112 -2.25 3.24 12.42
CA LYS A 112 -3.46 4.06 12.21
C LYS A 112 -3.42 4.77 10.86
N ARG A 113 -2.34 5.49 10.59
CA ARG A 113 -2.17 6.23 9.34
C ARG A 113 -2.10 5.31 8.12
N GLN A 114 -1.51 4.12 8.25
CA GLN A 114 -1.51 3.10 7.20
C GLN A 114 -2.95 2.71 6.82
N ARG A 115 -3.82 2.41 7.80
CA ARG A 115 -5.24 2.10 7.51
C ARG A 115 -5.97 3.25 6.82
N GLU A 116 -5.75 4.48 7.26
CA GLU A 116 -6.35 5.67 6.65
C GLU A 116 -5.90 5.83 5.19
N ILE A 117 -4.60 5.69 4.93
CA ILE A 117 -4.04 5.79 3.57
C ILE A 117 -4.65 4.73 2.65
N LEU A 118 -4.74 3.48 3.11
CA LEU A 118 -5.24 2.37 2.32
C LEU A 118 -6.76 2.39 2.16
N ASN A 119 -7.45 3.13 3.03
CA ASN A 119 -8.89 3.15 3.14
C ASN A 119 -9.51 1.75 3.23
N ILE A 120 -8.85 0.84 3.96
CA ILE A 120 -9.36 -0.52 4.21
C ILE A 120 -9.79 -0.61 5.67
N SER A 121 -10.95 -1.22 5.90
CA SER A 121 -11.40 -1.53 7.26
C SER A 121 -10.48 -2.57 7.92
N CYS A 122 -10.41 -2.56 9.25
CA CYS A 122 -9.53 -3.50 9.96
C CYS A 122 -9.84 -4.98 9.67
N CYS A 123 -11.06 -5.29 9.23
CA CYS A 123 -11.51 -6.64 8.91
C CYS A 123 -11.34 -7.01 7.41
N GLY A 124 -10.95 -6.06 6.55
CA GLY A 124 -10.78 -6.25 5.11
C GLY A 124 -12.02 -5.94 4.26
N ALA A 125 -13.14 -5.59 4.90
CA ALA A 125 -14.34 -5.14 4.18
C ALA A 125 -14.10 -3.79 3.49
N GLU A 126 -14.68 -3.62 2.30
CA GLU A 126 -14.54 -2.41 1.49
C GLU A 126 -15.73 -1.48 1.78
N CYS A 127 -15.50 -0.47 2.62
CA CYS A 127 -16.56 0.45 3.05
C CYS A 127 -17.15 1.23 1.87
N THR A 128 -16.35 1.54 0.84
CA THR A 128 -16.80 2.26 -0.35
C THR A 128 -17.84 1.51 -1.17
N SER A 129 -18.01 0.20 -0.95
CA SER A 129 -19.07 -0.60 -1.58
C SER A 129 -20.36 -0.67 -0.74
N CYS A 130 -20.37 -0.07 0.45
CA CYS A 130 -21.52 -0.06 1.36
C CYS A 130 -22.36 1.20 1.16
N ALA A 131 -23.66 1.06 0.90
CA ALA A 131 -24.58 2.19 0.72
C ALA A 131 -24.71 3.11 1.97
N LEU A 132 -24.30 2.62 3.14
CA LEU A 132 -24.34 3.37 4.38
C LEU A 132 -23.05 4.14 4.67
N TYR A 133 -21.98 3.89 3.92
CA TYR A 133 -20.72 4.61 4.08
C TYR A 133 -20.88 6.07 3.64
N GLU A 134 -20.34 7.00 4.45
CA GLU A 134 -20.47 8.46 4.31
C GLU A 134 -21.90 9.03 4.40
N THR A 135 -22.92 8.19 4.53
CA THR A 135 -24.32 8.61 4.73
C THR A 135 -24.78 8.42 6.17
N ALA A 136 -24.63 7.19 6.70
CA ALA A 136 -25.00 6.81 8.06
C ALA A 136 -23.83 6.19 8.85
N CYS A 137 -22.69 5.98 8.20
CA CYS A 137 -21.50 5.34 8.77
C CYS A 137 -20.23 6.01 8.24
N GLU A 138 -19.39 6.54 9.12
CA GLU A 138 -18.08 7.11 8.75
C GLU A 138 -16.99 6.04 8.51
N GLY A 139 -17.34 4.75 8.64
CA GLY A 139 -16.42 3.63 8.54
C GLY A 139 -15.62 3.40 9.83
N CYS A 140 -15.14 2.16 10.03
CA CYS A 140 -14.57 1.75 11.32
C CYS A 140 -13.33 2.54 11.74
N ASN A 141 -12.59 3.10 10.77
CA ASN A 141 -11.39 3.89 11.04
C ASN A 141 -11.73 5.25 11.69
N ALA A 142 -12.82 5.90 11.25
CA ALA A 142 -13.28 7.17 11.80
C ALA A 142 -14.07 6.97 13.09
N CYS A 143 -15.06 6.06 13.09
CA CYS A 143 -15.95 5.84 14.23
C CYS A 143 -15.38 4.92 15.32
N GLN A 144 -14.10 4.56 15.24
CA GLN A 144 -13.42 3.67 16.20
C GLN A 144 -14.15 2.34 16.40
N GLY A 145 -14.67 1.76 15.32
CA GLY A 145 -15.41 0.50 15.34
C GLY A 145 -16.88 0.59 15.71
N LYS A 146 -17.42 1.77 16.05
CA LYS A 146 -18.85 2.00 16.30
C LYS A 146 -19.62 2.18 14.99
N VAL A 147 -19.57 1.15 14.13
CA VAL A 147 -20.18 1.14 12.79
C VAL A 147 -21.71 0.97 12.85
N PHE A 148 -22.41 1.24 11.74
CA PHE A 148 -23.87 1.32 11.69
C PHE A 148 -24.63 0.09 12.24
N HIS A 149 -24.06 -1.11 12.11
CA HIS A 149 -24.69 -2.36 12.53
C HIS A 149 -24.36 -2.74 13.98
N MET A 150 -23.77 -1.84 14.75
CA MET A 150 -23.52 -2.04 16.19
C MET A 150 -24.58 -1.33 17.02
N GLU A 151 -24.93 -1.92 18.17
CA GLU A 151 -25.73 -1.23 19.17
C GLU A 151 -25.07 0.07 19.63
N ALA A 152 -25.88 1.05 20.04
CA ALA A 152 -25.42 2.36 20.45
C ALA A 152 -24.29 2.27 21.51
N GLY A 153 -23.16 2.90 21.20
CA GLY A 153 -21.98 2.93 22.08
C GLY A 153 -21.08 1.70 22.02
N LYS A 154 -21.51 0.59 21.40
CA LYS A 154 -20.71 -0.63 21.27
C LYS A 154 -19.81 -0.57 20.03
N SER A 155 -18.61 -1.14 20.15
CA SER A 155 -17.65 -1.25 19.05
C SER A 155 -17.66 -2.66 18.47
N CYS A 156 -17.42 -2.77 17.17
CA CYS A 156 -17.28 -4.04 16.45
C CYS A 156 -16.26 -4.96 17.17
N PRO A 157 -16.61 -6.23 17.44
CA PRO A 157 -15.71 -7.18 18.09
C PRO A 157 -14.38 -7.37 17.35
N ILE A 158 -14.39 -7.37 16.01
CA ILE A 158 -13.16 -7.45 15.21
C ILE A 158 -12.27 -6.23 15.47
N TYR A 159 -12.85 -5.02 15.50
CA TYR A 159 -12.09 -3.80 15.74
C TYR A 159 -11.46 -3.80 17.14
N VAL A 160 -12.22 -4.21 18.16
CA VAL A 160 -11.72 -4.36 19.53
C VAL A 160 -10.56 -5.36 19.57
N CYS A 161 -10.71 -6.51 18.90
CA CYS A 161 -9.66 -7.52 18.84
C CYS A 161 -8.40 -6.99 18.12
N ALA A 162 -8.51 -6.67 16.83
CA ALA A 162 -7.36 -6.35 16.00
C ALA A 162 -6.68 -5.04 16.43
N ILE A 163 -7.47 -3.98 16.66
CA ILE A 163 -6.92 -2.62 16.81
C ILE A 163 -6.66 -2.25 18.26
N ILE A 164 -7.58 -2.59 19.17
CA ILE A 164 -7.48 -2.19 20.59
C ILE A 164 -6.61 -3.18 21.37
N LYS A 165 -6.93 -4.47 21.30
CA LYS A 165 -6.24 -5.51 22.07
C LYS A 165 -4.88 -5.87 21.47
N HIS A 166 -4.85 -6.25 20.20
CA HIS A 166 -3.62 -6.75 19.56
C HIS A 166 -2.76 -5.67 18.90
N ARG A 167 -3.28 -4.44 18.76
CA ARG A 167 -2.57 -3.31 18.13
C ARG A 167 -2.05 -3.64 16.73
N TYR A 168 -2.77 -4.46 15.99
CA TYR A 168 -2.49 -4.74 14.58
C TYR A 168 -2.86 -3.55 13.70
N ARG A 169 -2.29 -3.56 12.49
CA ARG A 169 -2.76 -2.69 11.40
C ARG A 169 -4.14 -3.14 10.98
N SER A 170 -4.34 -4.43 10.78
CA SER A 170 -5.61 -5.07 10.42
C SER A 170 -5.60 -6.52 10.88
N CYS A 171 -6.68 -7.27 10.63
CA CYS A 171 -6.68 -8.71 10.85
C CYS A 171 -5.63 -9.44 10.00
N GLY A 172 -5.15 -8.86 8.89
CA GLY A 172 -4.11 -9.49 8.05
C GLY A 172 -2.78 -9.70 8.75
N ASP A 173 -2.49 -8.95 9.82
CA ASP A 173 -1.29 -9.12 10.63
C ASP A 173 -1.41 -10.32 11.60
N CYS A 174 -2.59 -10.94 11.71
CA CYS A 174 -2.83 -12.10 12.56
C CYS A 174 -2.59 -13.39 11.78
N GLU A 175 -1.72 -14.27 12.27
CA GLU A 175 -1.42 -15.56 11.64
C GLU A 175 -2.65 -16.46 11.52
N SER A 176 -3.58 -16.35 12.48
CA SER A 176 -4.84 -17.12 12.48
C SER A 176 -5.93 -16.53 11.60
N PHE A 177 -5.72 -15.39 10.92
CA PHE A 177 -6.75 -14.80 10.06
C PHE A 177 -6.85 -15.56 8.72
N PRO A 178 -8.05 -16.00 8.28
CA PRO A 178 -9.37 -15.78 8.87
C PRO A 178 -9.65 -16.73 10.05
N CYS A 179 -10.13 -16.18 11.18
CA CYS A 179 -10.37 -16.93 12.42
C CYS A 179 -11.86 -16.96 12.80
N ASP A 180 -12.21 -17.74 13.82
CA ASP A 180 -13.58 -17.89 14.34
C ASP A 180 -14.31 -16.57 14.58
N LEU A 181 -13.60 -15.52 15.01
CA LEU A 181 -14.22 -14.21 15.22
C LEU A 181 -14.77 -13.61 13.91
N VAL A 182 -14.09 -13.83 12.78
CA VAL A 182 -14.58 -13.41 11.46
C VAL A 182 -15.86 -14.13 11.12
N TYR A 183 -15.89 -15.45 11.29
CA TYR A 183 -17.06 -16.30 11.02
C TYR A 183 -18.23 -15.99 11.95
N ALA A 184 -17.96 -15.71 13.23
CA ALA A 184 -18.97 -15.35 14.23
C ALA A 184 -19.63 -13.98 13.97
N THR A 185 -18.96 -13.10 13.21
CA THR A 185 -19.48 -11.77 12.81
C THR A 185 -20.07 -11.75 11.41
N ARG A 186 -20.44 -12.91 10.87
CA ARG A 186 -21.09 -13.04 9.57
C ARG A 186 -22.38 -12.23 9.51
N ASP A 187 -22.59 -11.57 8.37
CA ASP A 187 -23.88 -10.99 8.03
C ASP A 187 -24.90 -12.11 7.77
N PRO A 188 -25.98 -12.22 8.57
CA PRO A 188 -26.99 -13.27 8.40
C PRO A 188 -27.76 -13.17 7.08
N ALA A 189 -27.71 -12.04 6.38
CA ALA A 189 -28.34 -11.86 5.07
C ALA A 189 -27.56 -12.51 3.92
N LEU A 190 -26.27 -12.82 4.11
CA LEU A 190 -25.45 -13.49 3.09
C LEU A 190 -25.65 -15.00 3.10
N SER A 191 -25.70 -15.61 1.92
CA SER A 191 -25.56 -17.06 1.79
C SER A 191 -24.17 -17.54 2.22
N ASP A 192 -24.02 -18.84 2.45
CA ASP A 192 -22.72 -19.44 2.85
C ASP A 192 -21.65 -19.19 1.78
N ALA A 193 -22.01 -19.30 0.50
CA ALA A 193 -21.10 -19.10 -0.62
C ALA A 193 -20.66 -17.63 -0.75
N GLU A 194 -21.61 -16.69 -0.63
CA GLU A 194 -21.29 -15.25 -0.68
C GLU A 194 -20.41 -14.83 0.50
N PHE A 195 -20.68 -15.36 1.69
CA PHE A 195 -19.87 -15.07 2.86
C PHE A 195 -18.45 -15.64 2.72
N ALA A 196 -18.30 -16.88 2.25
CA ALA A 196 -16.99 -17.49 2.02
C ALA A 196 -16.17 -16.67 1.01
N ALA A 197 -16.77 -16.30 -0.13
CA ALA A 197 -16.12 -15.46 -1.14
C ALA A 197 -15.71 -14.09 -0.57
N SER A 198 -16.55 -13.49 0.29
CA SER A 198 -16.23 -12.25 0.99
C SER A 198 -15.02 -12.42 1.93
N VAL A 199 -14.92 -13.54 2.66
CA VAL A 199 -13.78 -13.83 3.52
C VAL A 199 -12.49 -13.98 2.72
N ASP A 200 -12.51 -14.73 1.61
CA ASP A 200 -11.34 -14.91 0.74
C ASP A 200 -10.82 -13.57 0.21
N GLU A 201 -11.73 -12.72 -0.23
CA GLU A 201 -11.39 -11.40 -0.74
C GLU A 201 -10.84 -10.48 0.37
N ARG A 202 -11.38 -10.57 1.59
CA ARG A 202 -10.83 -9.86 2.76
C ARG A 202 -9.42 -10.34 3.09
N VAL A 203 -9.15 -11.65 3.01
CA VAL A 203 -7.82 -12.23 3.21
C VAL A 203 -6.85 -11.67 2.18
N ARG A 204 -7.23 -11.71 0.90
CA ARG A 204 -6.46 -11.15 -0.20
C ARG A 204 -6.08 -9.69 0.05
N ARG A 205 -7.08 -8.83 0.26
CA ARG A 205 -6.87 -7.39 0.49
C ARG A 205 -6.01 -7.05 1.70
N LEU A 206 -6.06 -7.84 2.77
CA LEU A 206 -5.30 -7.52 3.98
C LEU A 206 -3.87 -8.06 3.96
N ARG A 207 -3.61 -9.12 3.18
CA ARG A 207 -2.27 -9.74 3.06
C ARG A 207 -1.45 -9.19 1.90
N GLU A 208 -2.09 -8.67 0.86
CA GLU A 208 -1.39 -8.12 -0.32
C GLU A 208 -0.87 -6.68 -0.13
N VAL A 209 -1.09 -6.09 1.05
CA VAL A 209 -0.82 -4.67 1.34
C VAL A 209 0.34 -4.47 2.30
#